data_AF-A0A7V9R7I1-F1
#
_entry.id   AF-A0A7V9R7I1-F1
#
_cell.length_a   1.000
_cell.length_b   1.000
_cell.length_c   1.000
_cell.angle_alpha   90.00
_cell.angle_beta   90.00
_cell.angle_gamma   90.00
#
_symmetry.space_group_name_H-M   'P 1'
#
loop_
_entity.id
_entity.type
_entity.pdbx_description
1 polymer ?
#
loop_
_entity_poly.entity_id
_entity_poly.type
_entity_poly.pdbx_seq_one_letter_code
_entity_poly.pdbx_strand_id
1 'polypeptide(L)'
;MIPLWLALLEADVGTGAAATADVRELNGRRAGVLCLWHGSDRPHEAALQADPRIHDDRGPVCVVSLALAAAGSEPIADDPAVVAARRAVLRDGRPCAVSLLSADPVS
;
A
#
# COMPACT_ATOMS: atom_id res chain seq x y z
N MET A 1 -12.31 -8.14 11.66
CA MET A 1 -11.07 -7.39 11.36
C MET A 1 -11.51 -6.02 10.87
N ILE A 2 -10.98 -4.92 11.41
CA ILE A 2 -11.39 -3.57 10.97
C ILE A 2 -10.79 -3.34 9.58
N PRO A 3 -11.57 -2.94 8.55
CA PRO A 3 -11.01 -2.71 7.22
C PRO A 3 -9.98 -1.57 7.25
N LEU A 4 -9.00 -1.69 6.37
CA LEU A 4 -7.90 -0.76 6.25
C LEU A 4 -7.91 -0.16 4.84
N TRP A 5 -7.69 1.14 4.76
CA TRP A 5 -7.61 1.87 3.50
C TRP A 5 -6.25 2.56 3.37
N LEU A 6 -5.67 2.52 2.18
CA LEU A 6 -4.40 3.18 1.84
C LEU A 6 -4.56 4.09 0.62
N ALA A 7 -3.95 5.27 0.64
CA ALA A 7 -3.84 6.13 -0.54
C ALA A 7 -2.48 6.83 -0.59
N LEU A 8 -1.89 6.95 -1.78
CA LEU A 8 -0.77 7.85 -2.02
C LEU A 8 -1.34 9.19 -2.50
N LEU A 9 -1.10 10.25 -1.74
CA LEU A 9 -1.60 11.60 -1.99
C LEU A 9 -0.45 12.60 -2.19
N GLU A 10 -0.69 13.73 -2.84
CA GLU A 10 0.35 14.75 -3.07
C GLU A 10 0.78 15.45 -1.76
N ALA A 11 -0.16 15.61 -0.84
CA ALA A 11 0.01 16.22 0.46
C ALA A 11 -0.87 15.51 1.50
N ASP A 12 -0.53 15.67 2.78
CA ASP A 12 -1.37 15.20 3.88
C ASP A 12 -2.70 15.99 3.85
N VAL A 13 -3.80 15.27 3.69
CA VAL A 13 -5.16 15.84 3.65
C VAL A 13 -5.72 16.16 5.04
N GLY A 14 -4.97 15.93 6.11
CA GLY A 14 -5.15 16.61 7.39
C GLY A 14 -6.38 16.20 8.22
N THR A 15 -7.20 15.24 7.78
CA THR A 15 -8.31 14.73 8.60
C THR A 15 -8.43 13.21 8.57
N GLY A 16 -8.28 12.58 9.74
CA GLY A 16 -8.74 11.22 10.02
C GLY A 16 -7.79 10.06 9.68
N ALA A 17 -6.62 10.32 9.07
CA ALA A 17 -5.63 9.26 8.83
C ALA A 17 -5.08 8.75 10.17
N ALA A 18 -5.05 7.44 10.35
CA ALA A 18 -4.47 6.78 11.51
C ALA A 18 -2.93 6.74 11.46
N ALA A 19 -2.35 6.77 10.26
CA ALA A 19 -0.90 6.89 10.05
C ALA A 19 -0.58 7.56 8.71
N THR A 20 0.55 8.26 8.65
CA THR A 20 1.09 8.85 7.43
C THR A 20 2.59 8.62 7.30
N ALA A 21 3.09 8.54 6.07
CA ALA A 21 4.52 8.41 5.79
C ALA A 21 4.91 9.10 4.47
N ASP A 22 6.04 9.81 4.46
CA ASP A 22 6.60 10.35 3.20
C ASP A 22 7.05 9.23 2.28
N VAL A 23 6.67 9.33 1.00
CA VAL A 23 7.04 8.36 -0.04
C VAL A 23 8.02 9.00 -1.00
N ARG A 24 9.05 8.23 -1.36
CA ARG A 24 10.05 8.60 -2.37
C ARG A 24 10.09 7.54 -3.45
N GLU A 25 10.29 7.98 -4.68
CA GLU A 25 10.65 7.09 -5.78
C GLU A 25 12.06 6.53 -5.58
N LEU A 26 12.40 5.49 -6.35
CA LEU A 26 13.72 4.85 -6.30
C LEU A 26 14.88 5.82 -6.58
N ASN A 27 14.62 6.86 -7.37
CA ASN A 27 15.58 7.93 -7.70
C ASN A 27 15.72 8.99 -6.57
N GLY A 28 14.99 8.85 -5.46
CA GLY A 28 15.00 9.77 -4.33
C GLY A 28 14.04 10.96 -4.43
N ARG A 29 13.34 11.14 -5.57
CA ARG A 29 12.33 12.18 -5.76
C ARG A 29 11.15 11.94 -4.83
N ARG A 30 10.62 13.01 -4.23
CA ARG A 30 9.37 12.94 -3.45
C ARG A 30 8.22 12.52 -4.36
N ALA A 31 7.53 11.45 -3.97
CA ALA A 31 6.37 10.92 -4.68
C ALA A 31 5.04 11.38 -4.05
N GLY A 32 5.03 11.69 -2.76
CA GLY A 32 3.84 12.11 -2.04
C GLY A 32 3.87 11.68 -0.58
N VAL A 33 2.68 11.58 0.02
CA VAL A 33 2.44 11.07 1.37
C VAL A 33 1.54 9.85 1.26
N LEU A 34 1.96 8.73 1.83
CA LEU A 34 1.10 7.57 2.03
C LEU A 34 0.25 7.82 3.26
N CYS A 35 -1.07 7.72 3.11
CA CYS A 35 -2.04 7.87 4.18
C CYS A 35 -2.78 6.55 4.42
N LEU A 36 -3.06 6.26 5.68
CA LEU A 36 -3.73 5.04 6.13
C LEU A 36 -4.93 5.38 7.01
N TRP A 37 -6.07 4.71 6.79
CA TRP A 37 -7.28 4.86 7.61
C TRP A 37 -7.83 3.51 8.04
N HIS A 38 -8.42 3.48 9.23
CA HIS A 38 -9.25 2.36 9.70
C HIS A 38 -10.72 2.72 9.53
N GLY A 39 -11.55 1.79 9.09
CA GLY A 39 -13.00 1.99 9.02
C GLY A 39 -13.67 1.23 7.89
N SER A 40 -14.98 1.09 7.95
CA SER A 40 -15.77 0.46 6.90
C SER A 40 -15.83 1.29 5.62
N ASP A 41 -15.84 2.61 5.77
CA ASP A 41 -16.16 3.52 4.68
C ASP A 41 -14.88 4.01 4.01
N ARG A 42 -14.94 4.15 2.68
CA ARG A 42 -13.81 4.63 1.88
C ARG A 42 -13.56 6.12 2.18
N PRO A 43 -12.38 6.50 2.73
CA PRO A 43 -12.13 7.86 3.20
C PRO A 43 -11.75 8.85 2.09
N HIS A 44 -11.30 8.34 0.94
CA HIS A 44 -10.80 9.14 -0.18
C HIS A 44 -11.00 8.40 -1.51
N GLU A 45 -11.24 9.13 -2.61
CA GLU A 45 -11.48 8.55 -3.94
C GLU A 45 -10.30 7.75 -4.50
N ALA A 46 -9.08 8.07 -4.05
CA ALA A 46 -7.85 7.36 -4.41
C ALA A 46 -7.53 6.20 -3.44
N ALA A 47 -8.33 6.01 -2.37
CA ALA A 47 -8.04 5.00 -1.37
C ALA A 47 -8.33 3.58 -1.90
N LEU A 48 -7.39 2.66 -1.68
CA LEU A 48 -7.50 1.26 -1.99
C LEU A 48 -7.67 0.47 -0.70
N GLN A 49 -8.50 -0.57 -0.72
CA GLN A 49 -8.65 -1.45 0.43
C GLN A 49 -7.40 -2.30 0.60
N ALA A 50 -6.95 -2.46 1.83
CA ALA A 50 -5.71 -3.13 2.17
C ALA A 50 -5.92 -4.19 3.27
N ASP A 51 -5.03 -5.18 3.34
CA ASP A 51 -5.04 -6.15 4.44
C ASP A 51 -4.67 -5.43 5.75
N PRO A 52 -5.52 -5.48 6.79
CA PRO A 52 -5.27 -4.79 8.05
C PRO A 52 -3.97 -5.18 8.76
N ARG A 53 -3.40 -6.36 8.44
CA ARG A 53 -2.13 -6.83 9.03
C ARG A 53 -0.90 -6.08 8.56
N ILE A 54 -1.00 -5.20 7.56
CA ILE A 54 0.13 -4.37 7.12
C ILE A 54 0.44 -3.23 8.10
N HIS A 55 -0.45 -2.95 9.05
CA HIS A 55 -0.28 -1.91 10.04
C HIS A 55 -0.29 -2.52 11.45
N ASP A 56 0.76 -2.21 12.21
CA ASP A 56 0.90 -2.55 13.62
C ASP A 56 1.27 -1.26 14.36
N ASP A 57 0.37 -0.79 15.22
CA ASP A 57 0.52 0.43 16.00
C ASP A 57 1.55 0.30 17.13
N ARG A 58 1.97 -0.93 17.45
CA ARG A 58 2.93 -1.27 18.51
C ARG A 58 4.25 -1.80 17.97
N GLY A 59 4.33 -2.01 16.66
CA GLY A 59 5.50 -2.55 15.98
C GLY A 59 6.63 -1.53 15.83
N PRO A 60 7.86 -1.98 15.57
CA PRO A 60 8.95 -1.08 15.19
C PRO A 60 8.69 -0.44 13.82
N VAL A 61 9.20 0.78 13.63
CA VAL A 61 9.17 1.45 12.31
C VAL A 61 9.87 0.56 11.27
N CYS A 62 9.23 0.36 10.13
CA CYS A 62 9.79 -0.37 9.01
C CYS A 62 9.73 0.44 7.71
N VAL A 63 10.62 0.10 6.78
CA VAL A 63 10.60 0.62 5.41
C VAL A 63 9.95 -0.44 4.53
N VAL A 64 8.97 -0.02 3.74
CA VAL A 64 8.26 -0.88 2.79
C VAL A 64 8.42 -0.35 1.37
N SER A 65 8.53 -1.26 0.41
CA SER A 65 8.44 -0.94 -1.01
C SER A 65 7.01 -1.13 -1.47
N LEU A 66 6.41 -0.09 -2.04
CA LEU A 66 5.06 -0.12 -2.59
C LEU A 66 5.12 -0.14 -4.11
N ALA A 67 4.38 -1.07 -4.72
CA ALA A 67 4.13 -1.10 -6.15
C ALA A 67 2.64 -0.81 -6.37
N LEU A 68 2.33 0.33 -6.99
CA LEU A 68 0.99 0.69 -7.40
C LEU A 68 0.83 0.37 -8.87
N ALA A 69 -0.17 -0.43 -9.22
CA ALA A 69 -0.55 -0.64 -10.62
C ALA A 69 -1.11 0.68 -11.18
N ALA A 70 -0.91 0.91 -12.48
CA ALA A 70 -1.55 2.04 -13.15
C ALA A 70 -3.08 1.88 -13.08
N ALA A 71 -3.80 3.01 -13.06
CA ALA A 71 -5.26 2.99 -13.04
C ALA A 71 -5.80 2.15 -14.22
N GLY A 72 -6.74 1.24 -13.94
CA GLY A 72 -7.29 0.29 -14.93
C GLY A 72 -6.39 -0.90 -15.27
N SER A 73 -5.22 -1.03 -14.62
CA SER A 73 -4.37 -2.22 -14.74
C SER A 73 -4.68 -3.18 -13.59
N GLU A 74 -5.02 -4.43 -13.92
CA GLU A 74 -5.10 -5.49 -12.92
C GLU A 74 -3.71 -6.08 -12.68
N PRO A 75 -3.22 -6.13 -11.43
CA PRO A 75 -2.01 -6.85 -11.13
C PRO A 75 -2.25 -8.34 -11.38
N ILE A 76 -1.64 -8.88 -12.43
CA ILE A 76 -1.67 -10.30 -12.73
C ILE A 76 -0.78 -10.98 -11.69
N ALA A 77 -1.38 -11.48 -10.61
CA ALA A 77 -0.65 -12.11 -9.50
C ALA A 77 0.20 -13.32 -9.95
N ASP A 78 -0.23 -13.98 -11.03
CA ASP A 78 0.45 -15.12 -11.65
C ASP A 78 1.45 -14.71 -12.74
N ASP A 79 1.65 -13.41 -12.98
CA ASP A 79 2.63 -12.93 -13.94
C ASP A 79 4.04 -13.41 -13.51
N PRO A 80 4.82 -14.00 -14.44
CA PRO A 80 6.15 -14.50 -14.12
C PRO A 80 7.07 -13.47 -13.47
N ALA A 81 6.93 -12.19 -13.79
CA ALA A 81 7.70 -11.10 -13.17
C ALA A 81 7.24 -10.81 -11.74
N VAL A 82 5.93 -10.83 -11.45
CA VAL A 82 5.40 -10.70 -10.08
C VAL A 82 5.82 -11.90 -9.22
N VAL A 83 5.72 -13.11 -9.77
CA VAL A 83 6.16 -14.34 -9.11
C VAL A 83 7.67 -14.33 -8.89
N ALA A 84 8.47 -13.88 -9.86
CA ALA A 84 9.92 -13.76 -9.73
C ALA A 84 10.31 -12.70 -8.69
N ALA A 85 9.67 -11.54 -8.69
CA ALA A 85 9.87 -10.49 -7.70
C ALA A 85 9.54 -11.00 -6.30
N ARG A 86 8.38 -11.65 -6.11
CA ARG A 86 7.99 -12.32 -4.86
C ARG A 86 9.02 -13.37 -4.43
N ARG A 87 9.52 -14.19 -5.35
CA ARG A 87 10.53 -15.22 -5.06
C ARG A 87 11.89 -14.61 -4.70
N ALA A 88 12.31 -13.52 -5.31
CA ALA A 88 13.55 -12.81 -4.98
C ALA A 88 13.44 -12.22 -3.56
N VAL A 89 12.33 -11.54 -3.29
CA VAL A 89 11.92 -11.04 -1.97
C VAL A 89 11.98 -12.12 -0.88
N LEU A 90 11.40 -13.29 -1.12
CA LEU A 90 11.39 -14.40 -0.16
C LEU A 90 12.76 -15.06 0.03
N ARG A 91 13.60 -15.05 -1.01
CA ARG A 91 14.94 -15.67 -1.02
C ARG A 91 15.97 -14.80 -0.30
N ASP A 92 15.91 -13.49 -0.55
CA ASP A 92 16.86 -12.52 0.01
C ASP A 92 16.43 -12.04 1.41
N GLY A 93 15.23 -12.45 1.84
CA GLY A 93 14.83 -12.52 3.25
C GLY A 93 14.44 -11.20 3.91
N ARG A 94 14.04 -10.16 3.15
CA ARG A 94 13.55 -8.90 3.75
C ARG A 94 12.46 -8.24 2.91
N PRO A 95 11.27 -8.85 2.90
CA PRO A 95 10.12 -8.06 3.33
C PRO A 95 9.20 -8.83 4.28
N CYS A 96 8.62 -8.07 5.20
CA CYS A 96 7.78 -8.59 6.28
C CYS A 96 6.37 -8.99 5.79
N ALA A 97 5.92 -8.45 4.64
CA ALA A 97 4.61 -8.75 4.04
C ALA A 97 4.55 -8.32 2.56
N VAL A 98 3.69 -8.98 1.77
CA VAL A 98 3.26 -8.55 0.44
C VAL A 98 1.74 -8.52 0.45
N SER A 99 1.14 -7.40 0.09
CA SER A 99 -0.33 -7.26 -0.05
C SER A 99 -0.63 -6.75 -1.45
N LEU A 100 -1.60 -7.39 -2.11
CA LEU A 100 -2.14 -6.91 -3.38
C LEU A 100 -3.34 -6.03 -3.05
N LEU A 101 -3.25 -4.76 -3.42
CA LEU A 101 -4.36 -3.82 -3.27
C LEU A 101 -5.19 -3.90 -4.55
N SER A 102 -6.39 -4.48 -4.44
CA SER A 102 -7.34 -4.52 -5.55
C SER A 102 -8.24 -3.28 -5.49
N ALA A 103 -8.48 -2.64 -6.63
CA ALA A 103 -9.61 -1.73 -6.76
C ALA A 103 -10.87 -2.60 -6.82
N ASP A 104 -11.73 -2.54 -5.81
CA ASP A 104 -13.00 -3.23 -5.86
C ASP A 104 -13.83 -2.61 -7.01
N PRO A 105 -14.30 -3.40 -7.99
CA PRO A 105 -15.26 -2.89 -8.96
C PRO A 105 -16.55 -2.58 -8.21
N VAL A 106 -16.83 -1.31 -7.97
CA VAL A 106 -18.14 -0.88 -7.48
C VAL A 106 -19.14 -1.17 -8.59
N SER A 107 -20.05 -2.11 -8.32
CA SER A 107 -21.20 -2.46 -9.16
C SER A 107 -22.17 -1.31 -9.36
#